data_AF-A0A117EG43-F1
#
_entry.id   AF-A0A117EG43-F1
#
_cell.length_a   1.000
_cell.length_b   1.000
_cell.length_c   1.000
_cell.angle_alpha   90.00
_cell.angle_beta   90.00
_cell.angle_gamma   90.00
#
_symmetry.space_group_name_H-M   'P 1'
#
loop_
_entity.id
_entity.type
_entity.pdbx_description
1 polymer ?
#
loop_
_entity_poly.entity_id
_entity_poly.type
_entity_poly.pdbx_seq_one_letter_code
_entity_poly.pdbx_strand_id
1 'polypeptide(L)'
;MPLLTRGWSHDVKTDGTQTFLTPEGLGGLRHRYAIRSSSEPAWRAWGGHPSEPHWTARFSFGTPTTLVAAFTASLISTEPLHRTVQDVPVHTRSALYIATTTPKQPHGDTPVAPPPPAPVAGRTR
;
A
#
# COMPACT_ATOMS: atom_id res chain seq x y z
N MET A 1 12.32 -14.22 11.04
CA MET A 1 11.84 -14.17 9.64
C MET A 1 10.79 -13.06 9.53
N PRO A 2 11.10 -11.94 8.85
CA PRO A 2 10.28 -10.71 8.92
C PRO A 2 8.80 -10.89 8.52
N LEU A 3 8.52 -11.72 7.50
CA LEU A 3 7.17 -11.95 7.00
C LEU A 3 6.30 -12.76 7.98
N LEU A 4 6.86 -13.82 8.57
CA LEU A 4 6.16 -14.65 9.56
C LEU A 4 5.82 -13.84 10.83
N THR A 5 6.70 -12.94 11.26
CA THR A 5 6.44 -12.02 12.38
C THR A 5 5.31 -11.03 12.07
N ARG A 6 5.02 -10.78 10.80
CA ARG A 6 3.89 -9.96 10.32
C ARG A 6 2.62 -10.78 10.03
N GLY A 7 2.57 -12.04 10.46
CA GLY A 7 1.40 -12.91 10.33
C GLY A 7 1.25 -13.60 8.97
N TRP A 8 2.26 -13.51 8.09
CA TRP A 8 2.20 -14.22 6.82
C TRP A 8 2.26 -15.73 7.04
N SER A 9 1.46 -16.49 6.29
CA SER A 9 1.57 -17.94 6.28
C SER A 9 2.66 -18.38 5.30
N HIS A 10 3.26 -19.55 5.56
CA HIS A 10 4.28 -20.13 4.69
C HIS A 10 3.94 -21.59 4.39
N ASP A 11 3.92 -21.93 3.11
CA ASP A 11 3.65 -23.26 2.59
C ASP A 11 4.82 -23.72 1.71
N VAL A 12 5.29 -24.95 1.89
CA VAL A 12 6.36 -25.55 1.08
C VAL A 12 5.83 -26.82 0.46
N LYS A 13 5.93 -26.91 -0.86
CA LYS A 13 5.44 -28.02 -1.67
C LYS A 13 6.61 -28.89 -2.13
N THR A 14 6.32 -30.18 -2.26
CA THR A 14 7.28 -31.18 -2.77
C THR A 14 7.66 -30.95 -4.24
N ASP A 15 6.90 -30.12 -4.96
CA ASP A 15 7.19 -29.69 -6.34
C ASP A 15 8.35 -28.69 -6.43
N GLY A 16 8.98 -28.33 -5.31
CA GLY A 16 10.10 -27.39 -5.25
C GLY A 16 9.68 -25.94 -5.21
N THR A 17 8.48 -25.67 -4.71
CA THR A 17 7.90 -24.34 -4.56
C THR A 17 7.64 -24.03 -3.10
N GLN A 18 8.01 -22.82 -2.66
CA GLN A 18 7.57 -22.25 -1.40
C GLN A 18 6.71 -21.01 -1.65
N THR A 19 5.67 -20.83 -0.87
CA THR A 19 4.71 -19.73 -0.99
C THR A 19 4.51 -19.07 0.36
N PHE A 20 4.58 -17.74 0.36
CA PHE A 20 4.19 -16.89 1.47
C PHE A 20 2.89 -16.17 1.11
N LEU A 21 1.91 -16.18 2.00
CA LEU A 21 0.65 -15.47 1.81
C LEU A 21 0.47 -14.43 2.91
N THR A 22 -0.12 -13.30 2.55
CA THR A 22 -0.56 -12.31 3.53
C THR A 22 -1.65 -12.89 4.43
N PRO A 23 -1.85 -12.37 5.67
CA PRO A 23 -2.89 -12.86 6.58
C PRO A 23 -4.30 -12.90 5.96
N GLU A 24 -4.60 -11.93 5.10
CA GLU A 24 -5.88 -11.81 4.39
C GLU A 24 -5.97 -12.70 3.14
N GLY A 25 -4.88 -13.35 2.72
CA GLY A 25 -4.84 -14.24 1.55
C GLY A 25 -4.98 -13.54 0.19
N LEU A 26 -5.02 -12.20 0.17
CA LEU A 26 -5.15 -11.36 -1.03
C LEU A 26 -3.80 -10.85 -1.56
N GLY A 27 -2.70 -11.43 -1.09
CA GLY A 27 -1.36 -11.15 -1.58
C GLY A 27 -0.43 -12.30 -1.29
N GLY A 28 0.61 -12.45 -2.10
CA GLY A 28 1.58 -13.50 -1.84
C GLY A 28 2.87 -13.38 -2.64
N LEU A 29 3.84 -14.16 -2.18
CA LEU A 29 5.16 -14.30 -2.76
C LEU A 29 5.45 -15.80 -2.93
N ARG A 30 5.76 -16.21 -4.15
CA ARG A 30 6.10 -17.60 -4.48
C ARG A 30 7.53 -17.65 -4.99
N HIS A 31 8.31 -18.54 -4.40
CA HIS A 31 9.66 -18.87 -4.85
C HIS A 31 9.69 -20.31 -5.29
N ARG A 32 10.17 -20.56 -6.50
CA ARG A 32 10.49 -21.90 -6.97
C ARG A 32 11.99 -22.08 -6.82
N TYR A 33 12.39 -22.97 -5.92
CA TYR A 33 13.80 -23.24 -5.62
C TYR A 33 14.33 -24.45 -6.38
N ALA A 34 13.46 -25.38 -6.82
CA ALA A 34 13.85 -26.48 -7.71
C ALA A 34 13.62 -26.12 -9.19
N ILE A 35 14.34 -25.11 -9.68
CA ILE A 35 14.20 -24.62 -11.06
C ILE A 35 15.12 -25.43 -11.98
N ARG A 36 14.55 -26.02 -13.04
CA ARG A 36 15.30 -26.80 -14.04
C ARG A 36 16.02 -25.94 -15.07
N SER A 37 15.66 -24.66 -15.20
CA SER A 37 16.26 -23.70 -16.12
C SER A 37 16.37 -22.31 -15.48
N SER A 38 17.42 -21.57 -15.83
CA SER A 38 17.68 -20.23 -15.28
C SER A 38 16.83 -19.13 -15.92
N SER A 39 16.21 -19.41 -17.09
CA SER A 39 15.35 -18.49 -17.82
C SER A 39 13.95 -18.40 -17.25
N GLU A 40 13.52 -19.41 -16.49
CA GLU A 40 12.21 -19.41 -15.88
C GLU A 40 12.14 -18.50 -14.64
N PRO A 41 11.00 -17.83 -14.38
CA PRO A 41 10.86 -17.02 -13.19
C PRO A 41 11.01 -17.85 -11.92
N ALA A 42 12.01 -17.49 -11.12
CA ALA A 42 12.27 -18.06 -9.82
C ALA A 42 11.30 -17.49 -8.78
N TRP A 43 10.92 -16.22 -8.93
CA TRP A 43 10.04 -15.52 -8.00
C TRP A 43 8.80 -14.99 -8.71
N ARG A 44 7.66 -15.04 -8.02
CA ARG A 44 6.41 -14.38 -8.40
C ARG A 44 5.81 -13.68 -7.18
N ALA A 45 5.52 -12.39 -7.30
CA ALA A 45 4.69 -11.65 -6.36
C ALA A 45 3.34 -11.30 -7.01
N TRP A 46 2.28 -11.22 -6.22
CA TRP A 46 0.96 -10.80 -6.70
C TRP A 46 0.15 -10.12 -5.61
N GLY A 47 -0.85 -9.35 -6.03
CA GLY A 47 -1.92 -8.84 -5.20
C GLY A 47 -3.29 -9.10 -5.83
N GLY A 48 -4.30 -9.25 -4.99
CA GLY A 48 -5.59 -9.84 -5.34
C GLY A 48 -5.62 -11.36 -5.15
N HIS A 49 -6.75 -11.96 -5.54
CA HIS A 49 -6.95 -13.39 -5.36
C HIS A 49 -5.96 -14.20 -6.24
N PRO A 50 -5.37 -15.32 -5.77
CA PRO A 50 -4.30 -16.00 -6.50
C PRO A 50 -4.67 -16.53 -7.89
N SER A 51 -5.95 -16.90 -8.10
CA SER A 51 -6.46 -17.37 -9.40
C SER A 51 -6.77 -16.22 -10.37
N GLU A 52 -7.07 -15.03 -9.86
CA GLU A 52 -7.34 -13.82 -10.64
C GLU A 52 -6.66 -12.61 -9.98
N PRO A 53 -5.32 -12.52 -10.11
CA PRO A 53 -4.57 -11.45 -9.48
C PRO A 53 -4.82 -10.13 -10.20
N HIS A 54 -5.01 -9.06 -9.45
CA HIS A 54 -5.10 -7.72 -10.01
C HIS A 54 -3.77 -7.25 -10.60
N TRP A 55 -2.65 -7.72 -10.03
CA TRP A 55 -1.32 -7.47 -10.57
C TRP A 55 -0.40 -8.66 -10.27
N THR A 56 0.64 -8.82 -11.09
CA THR A 56 1.67 -9.83 -10.87
C THR A 56 3.04 -9.26 -11.27
N ALA A 57 4.07 -9.55 -10.48
CA ALA A 57 5.47 -9.32 -10.81
C ALA A 57 6.21 -10.65 -10.84
N ARG A 58 7.10 -10.85 -11.81
CA ARG A 58 7.87 -12.09 -12.00
C ARG A 58 9.35 -11.74 -12.12
N PHE A 59 10.20 -12.45 -11.39
CA PHE A 59 11.64 -12.25 -11.40
C PHE A 59 12.34 -13.57 -11.70
N SER A 60 13.29 -13.55 -12.62
CA SER A 60 14.17 -14.67 -12.94
C SER A 60 15.57 -14.43 -12.36
N PHE A 61 16.48 -15.39 -12.50
CA PHE A 61 17.87 -15.20 -12.10
C PHE A 61 18.57 -14.04 -12.81
N GLY A 62 18.10 -13.67 -14.01
CA GLY A 62 18.63 -12.52 -14.76
C GLY A 62 18.08 -11.17 -14.30
N THR A 63 17.09 -11.14 -13.39
CA THR A 63 16.57 -9.87 -12.87
C THR A 63 17.62 -9.19 -11.98
N PRO A 64 17.98 -7.93 -12.23
CA PRO A 64 18.91 -7.20 -11.38
C PRO A 64 18.44 -7.17 -9.92
N THR A 65 19.33 -7.54 -8.99
CA THR A 65 19.03 -7.56 -7.55
C THR A 65 18.55 -6.20 -7.04
N THR A 66 19.05 -5.09 -7.59
CA THR A 66 18.63 -3.73 -7.25
C THR A 66 17.14 -3.50 -7.53
N LEU A 67 16.60 -4.06 -8.63
CA LEU A 67 15.19 -3.96 -8.97
C LEU A 67 14.33 -4.78 -8.01
N VAL A 68 14.78 -6.00 -7.66
CA VAL A 68 14.08 -6.85 -6.68
C VAL A 68 14.07 -6.20 -5.29
N ALA A 69 15.19 -5.61 -4.88
CA ALA A 69 15.31 -4.90 -3.61
C ALA A 69 14.41 -3.66 -3.57
N ALA A 70 14.42 -2.82 -4.61
CA ALA A 70 13.54 -1.65 -4.69
C ALA A 70 12.06 -2.05 -4.65
N PHE A 71 11.68 -3.07 -5.42
CA PHE A 71 10.31 -3.59 -5.44
C PHE A 71 9.85 -4.10 -4.08
N THR A 72 10.69 -4.91 -3.41
CA THR A 72 10.37 -5.44 -2.08
C THR A 72 10.31 -4.35 -1.02
N ALA A 73 11.22 -3.36 -1.07
CA ALA A 73 11.17 -2.19 -0.21
C ALA A 73 9.87 -1.38 -0.41
N SER A 74 9.41 -1.21 -1.65
CA SER A 74 8.12 -0.57 -1.94
C SER A 74 6.93 -1.35 -1.39
N LEU A 75 6.94 -2.69 -1.44
CA LEU A 75 5.84 -3.52 -0.92
C LEU A 75 5.69 -3.49 0.60
N ILE A 76 6.82 -3.41 1.32
CA ILE A 76 6.80 -3.38 2.79
C ILE A 76 6.70 -1.96 3.36
N SER A 77 6.77 -0.95 2.50
CA SER A 77 6.60 0.44 2.92
C SER A 77 5.17 0.65 3.42
N THR A 78 5.06 1.20 4.63
CA THR A 78 3.78 1.63 5.19
C THR A 78 3.45 3.08 4.82
N GLU A 79 4.32 3.74 4.04
CA GLU A 79 4.09 5.10 3.57
C GLU A 79 2.94 5.12 2.57
N PRO A 80 1.85 5.87 2.83
CA PRO A 80 0.75 5.97 1.89
C PRO A 80 1.20 6.58 0.56
N LEU A 81 0.89 5.91 -0.55
CA LEU A 81 1.16 6.47 -1.87
C LEU A 81 0.06 7.47 -2.24
N HIS A 82 0.42 8.74 -2.41
CA HIS A 82 -0.49 9.74 -2.94
C HIS A 82 -0.79 9.46 -4.41
N ARG A 83 -2.04 9.13 -4.72
CA ARG A 83 -2.55 9.04 -6.09
C ARG A 83 -3.89 9.73 -6.21
N THR A 84 -4.14 10.35 -7.36
CA THR A 84 -5.51 10.76 -7.67
C THR A 84 -6.34 9.54 -8.00
N VAL A 85 -7.66 9.63 -7.83
CA VAL A 85 -8.59 8.53 -8.18
C VAL A 85 -8.45 8.13 -9.66
N GLN A 86 -8.06 9.07 -10.53
CA GLN A 86 -7.86 8.83 -11.96
C GLN A 86 -6.64 7.95 -12.26
N ASP A 87 -5.60 8.00 -11.42
CA ASP A 87 -4.37 7.21 -11.54
C ASP A 87 -4.48 5.80 -10.93
N VAL A 88 -5.66 5.46 -10.39
CA VAL A 88 -5.96 4.14 -9.86
C VAL A 88 -6.78 3.38 -10.89
N PRO A 89 -6.24 2.26 -11.44
CA PRO A 89 -6.99 1.38 -12.32
C PRO A 89 -8.33 0.97 -11.71
N VAL A 90 -9.41 1.04 -12.49
CA VAL A 90 -10.78 0.85 -11.98
C VAL A 90 -10.94 -0.46 -11.22
N HIS A 91 -10.33 -1.54 -11.72
CA HIS A 91 -10.42 -2.88 -11.15
C HIS A 91 -9.67 -3.04 -9.81
N THR A 92 -8.81 -2.10 -9.41
CA THR A 92 -8.13 -2.15 -8.11
C THR A 92 -8.72 -1.21 -7.07
N ARG A 93 -9.67 -0.34 -7.45
CA ARG A 93 -10.26 0.67 -6.55
C ARG A 93 -10.95 0.04 -5.34
N SER A 94 -11.62 -1.09 -5.52
CA SER A 94 -12.30 -1.81 -4.43
C SER A 94 -11.34 -2.42 -3.40
N ALA A 95 -10.07 -2.61 -3.76
CA ALA A 95 -9.03 -3.16 -2.90
C ALA A 95 -8.16 -2.08 -2.24
N LEU A 96 -8.49 -0.79 -2.41
CA LEU A 96 -7.75 0.29 -1.79
C LEU A 96 -8.16 0.51 -0.34
N TYR A 97 -7.16 0.58 0.54
CA TYR A 97 -7.33 1.14 1.88
C TYR A 97 -7.07 2.64 1.80
N ILE A 98 -8.12 3.44 2.02
CA ILE A 98 -7.99 4.90 2.14
C ILE A 98 -7.55 5.19 3.56
N ALA A 99 -6.28 5.52 3.75
CA ALA A 99 -5.85 6.21 4.96
C ALA A 99 -6.34 7.65 4.85
N THR A 100 -7.40 8.00 5.60
CA THR A 100 -7.75 9.41 5.80
C THR A 100 -6.55 10.07 6.45
N THR A 101 -5.88 10.98 5.74
CA THR A 101 -4.93 11.88 6.36
C THR A 101 -5.70 12.61 7.45
N THR A 102 -5.35 12.36 8.71
CA THR A 102 -5.90 13.14 9.82
C THR A 102 -5.62 14.59 9.46
N PRO A 103 -6.66 15.43 9.22
CA PRO A 103 -6.41 16.81 8.93
C PRO A 103 -5.60 17.34 10.11
N LYS A 104 -4.46 17.96 9.84
CA LYS A 104 -3.73 18.74 10.84
C LYS A 104 -4.77 19.67 11.44
N GLN A 105 -5.16 19.38 12.68
CA GLN A 105 -6.18 20.12 13.41
C GLN A 105 -5.83 21.61 13.23
N PRO A 106 -6.70 22.42 12.60
CA PRO A 106 -6.44 23.85 12.55
C PRO A 106 -6.26 24.28 14.00
N HIS A 107 -5.07 24.78 14.31
CA HIS A 107 -4.84 25.44 15.59
C HIS A 107 -5.96 26.45 15.74
N GLY A 108 -6.73 26.30 16.82
CA GLY A 108 -8.05 26.88 16.96
C GLY A 108 -8.07 28.33 16.54
N ASP A 109 -8.90 28.63 15.54
CA ASP A 109 -9.47 29.95 15.40
C ASP A 109 -10.22 30.23 16.70
N THR A 110 -9.57 31.00 17.57
CA THR A 110 -10.19 31.56 18.76
C THR A 110 -11.38 32.38 18.26
N PRO A 111 -12.62 32.17 18.74
CA PRO A 111 -13.73 33.02 18.34
C PRO A 111 -13.40 34.46 18.76
N VAL A 112 -13.09 35.32 17.79
CA VAL A 112 -13.01 36.76 18.03
C VAL A 112 -14.42 37.19 18.42
N ALA A 113 -14.58 37.58 19.69
CA ALA A 113 -15.81 38.15 20.18
C ALA A 113 -16.23 39.35 19.30
N PRO A 114 -17.51 39.48 18.94
CA PRO A 114 -17.96 40.62 18.15
C PRO A 114 -17.68 41.92 18.95
N PRO A 115 -17.22 42.99 18.28
CA PRO A 115 -16.99 44.27 18.94
C PRO A 115 -18.31 44.82 19.51
N PRO A 116 -18.29 45.46 20.69
CA PRO A 116 -19.49 46.02 21.29
C PRO A 116 -20.09 47.12 20.40
N PRO A 117 -21.43 47.27 20.38
CA PRO A 117 -22.10 48.28 19.57
C PRO A 117 -21.67 49.70 19.99
N ALA A 118 -21.34 50.53 19.00
CA ALA A 118 -20.95 51.91 19.21
C ALA A 118 -22.09 52.75 19.82
N PRO A 119 -21.80 53.68 20.76
CA PRO A 119 -22.81 54.56 21.31
C PRO A 119 -23.28 55.56 20.24
N VAL A 120 -24.61 55.64 20.08
CA VAL A 120 -25.27 56.63 19.22
C VAL A 120 -25.15 58.00 19.88
N ALA A 121 -24.23 58.85 19.38
CA ALA A 121 -24.16 60.25 19.77
C ALA A 121 -25.18 61.06 18.95
N GLY A 122 -26.18 61.57 19.66
CA GLY A 122 -27.30 62.33 19.13
C GLY A 122 -26.88 63.62 18.44
N ARG A 123 -27.60 63.92 17.36
CA ARG A 123 -27.53 65.15 16.58
C ARG A 123 -28.24 66.26 17.35
N THR A 124 -27.50 67.21 17.90
CA THR A 124 -28.07 68.50 18.33
C THR A 124 -27.81 69.59 17.28
N ARG A 125 -28.93 70.22 16.96
CA ARG A 125 -29.25 71.35 16.09
C ARG A 125 -28.31 72.55 16.18
#